data_AF-A0A3C1ZC61-F1
#
_entry.id   AF-A0A3C1ZC61-F1
#
_cell.length_a   1.000
_cell.length_b   1.000
_cell.length_c   1.000
_cell.angle_alpha   90.00
_cell.angle_beta   90.00
_cell.angle_gamma   90.00
#
_symmetry.space_group_name_H-M   'P 1'
#
loop_
_entity.id
_entity.type
_entity.pdbx_description
1 polymer ?
#
loop_
_entity_poly.entity_id
_entity_poly.type
_entity_poly.pdbx_seq_one_letter_code
_entity_poly.pdbx_strand_id
1 'polypeptide(L)' 'GNRIINLLLNKLIEAVMHPERNYSQLLLNKFPQQYDVHAPTLFEKIQAVLDHISAMTDIYALNLYRQLDGISIPTV' A
#
# COMPACT_ATOMS: atom_id res chain seq x y z
N GLY A 1 7.93 -3.77 -14.54
CA GLY A 1 6.48 -3.65 -14.36
C GLY A 1 5.97 -4.64 -13.33
N ASN A 2 5.62 -5.87 -13.75
CA ASN A 2 4.80 -6.80 -12.96
C ASN A 2 5.29 -7.11 -11.54
N ARG A 3 6.61 -7.25 -11.31
CA ARG A 3 7.15 -7.55 -9.98
C ARG A 3 6.94 -6.41 -8.97
N ILE A 4 7.04 -5.15 -9.41
CA ILE A 4 6.81 -3.99 -8.55
C ILE A 4 5.35 -3.92 -8.15
N ILE A 5 4.44 -4.04 -9.12
CA ILE A 5 3.00 -4.00 -8.88
C ILE A 5 2.55 -5.14 -7.95
N ASN A 6 3.01 -6.38 -8.18
CA ASN A 6 2.70 -7.51 -7.30
C ASN A 6 3.19 -7.27 -5.86
N LEU A 7 4.37 -6.68 -5.69
CA LEU A 7 4.92 -6.39 -4.37
C LEU A 7 4.13 -5.29 -3.65
N LEU A 8 3.79 -4.20 -4.37
CA LEU A 8 2.95 -3.13 -3.83
C LEU A 8 1.57 -3.65 -3.44
N LEU A 9 0.92 -4.42 -4.33
CA LEU A 9 -0.37 -5.03 -4.09
C LEU A 9 -0.35 -5.89 -2.82
N ASN A 10 0.61 -6.82 -2.71
CA ASN A 10 0.72 -7.68 -1.53
C ASN A 10 0.94 -6.89 -0.24
N LYS A 11 1.84 -5.88 -0.25
CA LYS A 11 2.10 -5.04 0.93
C LYS A 11 0.88 -4.24 1.36
N LEU A 12 0.11 -3.70 0.41
CA LEU A 12 -1.07 -2.88 0.70
C LEU A 12 -2.25 -3.73 1.16
N ILE A 13 -2.45 -4.93 0.57
CA ILE A 13 -3.45 -5.90 1.05
C ILE A 13 -3.14 -6.31 2.49
N GLU A 14 -1.88 -6.67 2.79
CA GLU A 14 -1.45 -6.97 4.16
C GLU A 14 -1.70 -5.80 5.12
N ALA A 15 -1.46 -4.57 4.65
CA ALA A 15 -1.65 -3.38 5.48
C ALA A 15 -3.13 -3.16 5.86
N VAL A 16 -4.06 -3.34 4.92
CA VAL A 16 -5.50 -3.18 5.20
C VAL A 16 -6.11 -4.35 5.98
N MET A 17 -5.52 -5.55 5.86
CA MET A 17 -5.91 -6.72 6.65
C MET A 17 -5.40 -6.67 8.09
N HIS A 18 -4.24 -6.05 8.30
CA HIS A 18 -3.58 -5.95 9.60
C HIS A 18 -3.23 -4.49 9.97
N PRO A 19 -4.22 -3.59 10.08
CA PRO A 19 -4.00 -2.16 10.33
C PRO A 19 -3.42 -1.86 11.73
N GLU A 20 -3.43 -2.83 12.64
CA GLU A 20 -2.84 -2.73 13.98
C GLU A 20 -1.31 -2.75 13.98
N ARG A 21 -0.67 -3.26 12.93
CA ARG A 21 0.79 -3.33 12.86
C ARG A 21 1.37 -1.94 12.57
N ASN A 22 2.43 -1.56 13.29
CA ASN A 22 3.14 -0.29 13.08
C ASN A 22 3.52 -0.07 11.61
N TYR A 23 4.04 -1.11 10.95
CA TYR A 23 4.40 -1.04 9.54
C TYR A 23 3.18 -0.82 8.63
N SER A 24 2.05 -1.48 8.90
CA SER A 24 0.80 -1.25 8.18
C SER A 24 0.32 0.18 8.35
N GLN A 25 0.38 0.74 9.56
CA GLN A 25 0.00 2.15 9.79
C GLN A 25 0.89 3.11 9.00
N LEU A 26 2.20 2.87 8.94
CA LEU A 26 3.11 3.67 8.11
C LEU A 26 2.76 3.61 6.61
N LEU A 27 2.33 2.45 6.12
CA LEU A 27 1.87 2.28 4.74
C LEU A 27 0.53 2.99 4.50
N LEU A 28 -0.45 2.78 5.38
CA LEU A 28 -1.79 3.35 5.27
C LEU A 28 -1.77 4.88 5.39
N ASN A 29 -0.88 5.44 6.21
CA ASN A 29 -0.70 6.89 6.32
C ASN A 29 -0.15 7.53 5.03
N LYS A 30 0.46 6.74 4.14
CA LYS A 30 0.92 7.20 2.82
C LYS A 30 -0.11 6.95 1.71
N PHE A 31 -1.21 6.28 2.04
CA PHE A 31 -2.28 5.99 1.09
C PHE A 31 -3.00 7.28 0.71
N PRO A 32 -3.31 7.52 -0.58
CA PRO A 32 -4.03 8.73 -0.95
C PRO A 32 -5.41 8.79 -0.29
N GLN A 33 -5.75 9.93 0.28
CA GLN A 33 -7.01 10.13 1.03
C GLN A 33 -8.28 9.91 0.19
N GLN A 34 -8.16 9.95 -1.14
CA GLN A 34 -9.27 9.69 -2.06
C GLN A 34 -9.76 8.23 -2.09
N TYR A 35 -9.03 7.31 -1.46
CA TYR A 35 -9.39 5.90 -1.37
C TYR A 35 -9.65 5.52 0.09
N ASP A 36 -10.81 4.93 0.37
CA ASP A 36 -11.20 4.58 1.73
C ASP A 36 -10.64 3.22 2.16
N VAL A 37 -9.41 3.23 2.68
CA VAL A 37 -8.76 2.05 3.28
C VAL A 37 -9.22 1.75 4.71
N HIS A 38 -10.12 2.57 5.27
CA HIS A 38 -10.70 2.42 6.60
C HIS A 38 -12.18 2.00 6.55
N ALA A 39 -12.68 1.66 5.37
CA ALA A 39 -14.03 1.17 5.13
C ALA A 39 -14.41 0.02 6.08
N PRO A 40 -15.70 -0.14 6.43
CA PRO A 40 -16.13 -1.11 7.45
C PRO A 40 -15.89 -2.56 7.04
N THR A 41 -15.93 -2.89 5.75
CA THR A 41 -15.75 -4.27 5.27
C THR A 41 -14.37 -4.51 4.66
N LEU A 42 -13.88 -5.74 4.78
CA LEU A 42 -12.63 -6.14 4.11
C LEU A 42 -12.71 -6.01 2.59
N PHE A 43 -13.88 -6.29 2.01
CA PHE A 43 -14.11 -6.16 0.57
C PHE A 43 -13.86 -4.73 0.09
N GLU A 44 -14.46 -3.73 0.75
CA GLU A 44 -14.30 -2.32 0.38
C GLU A 44 -12.84 -1.85 0.54
N LYS A 45 -12.14 -2.29 1.60
CA LYS A 45 -10.72 -1.99 1.78
C LYS A 45 -9.86 -2.57 0.66
N ILE A 46 -10.10 -3.81 0.25
CA ILE A 46 -9.37 -4.43 -0.86
C ILE A 46 -9.69 -3.71 -2.17
N GLN A 47 -10.96 -3.34 -2.38
CA GLN A 47 -11.36 -2.57 -3.56
C GLN A 47 -10.60 -1.22 -3.63
N ALA A 48 -10.50 -0.49 -2.51
CA ALA A 48 -9.70 0.74 -2.43
C ALA A 48 -8.22 0.52 -2.79
N VAL A 49 -7.63 -0.61 -2.40
CA VAL A 49 -6.27 -0.99 -2.81
C VAL A 49 -6.17 -1.23 -4.31
N LEU A 50 -7.12 -1.97 -4.89
CA LEU A 50 -7.16 -2.25 -6.32
C LEU A 50 -7.37 -0.99 -7.16
N ASP A 51 -8.25 -0.09 -6.74
CA ASP A 51 -8.51 1.20 -7.39
C ASP A 51 -7.25 2.08 -7.37
N HIS A 52 -6.52 2.08 -6.25
CA HIS A 52 -5.26 2.81 -6.15
C HIS A 52 -4.20 2.25 -7.10
N ILE A 53 -3.95 0.93 -7.07
CA ILE A 53 -2.96 0.26 -7.91
C ILE A 53 -3.27 0.44 -9.39
N SER A 54 -4.53 0.32 -9.78
CA SER A 54 -4.96 0.44 -11.18
C SER A 54 -4.81 1.86 -11.73
N ALA A 55 -4.91 2.87 -10.86
CA ALA A 55 -4.71 4.28 -11.23
C ALA A 55 -3.23 4.71 -11.20
N MET A 56 -2.30 3.86 -10.75
CA MET A 56 -0.88 4.23 -10.69
C MET A 56 -0.25 4.32 -12.07
N THR A 57 0.56 5.35 -12.28
CA THR A 57 1.50 5.39 -13.40
C THR A 57 2.78 4.63 -13.05
N ASP A 58 3.54 4.19 -14.07
CA ASP A 58 4.82 3.49 -13.85
C ASP A 58 5.81 4.30 -12.98
N ILE A 59 5.88 5.62 -13.20
CA ILE A 59 6.75 6.52 -12.41
C ILE A 59 6.28 6.58 -10.96
N TYR A 60 4.97 6.68 -10.74
CA TYR A 60 4.41 6.70 -9.39
C TYR A 60 4.66 5.38 -8.66
N ALA A 61 4.40 4.24 -9.30
CA ALA A 61 4.65 2.92 -8.71
C ALA A 61 6.13 2.72 -8.36
N LEU A 62 7.05 3.16 -9.23
CA LEU A 62 8.48 3.10 -8.96
C LEU A 62 8.90 4.00 -7.77
N ASN A 63 8.33 5.20 -7.67
CA ASN A 63 8.60 6.11 -6.56
C ASN A 63 8.05 5.55 -5.24
N LEU A 64 6.82 5.05 -5.24
CA LEU A 64 6.23 4.41 -4.06
C LEU A 64 7.06 3.20 -3.63
N TYR A 65 7.43 2.32 -4.57
CA TYR A 65 8.29 1.17 -4.29
C TYR A 65 9.60 1.56 -3.60
N ARG A 66 10.30 2.58 -4.11
CA ARG A 66 11.54 3.10 -3.49
C ARG A 66 11.31 3.68 -2.12
N GLN A 67 10.20 4.40 -1.91
CA GLN A 67 9.84 4.91 -0.59
C GLN A 67 9.59 3.76 0.38
N LEU A 68 8.92 2.68 -0.04
CA LEU A 68 8.64 1.52 0.80
C LEU A 68 9.90 0.71 1.12
N ASP A 69 10.80 0.53 0.16
CA ASP A 69 12.11 -0.09 0.39
C ASP A 69 12.98 0.80 1.29
N GLY A 70 12.87 2.12 1.20
CA GLY A 70 13.56 3.07 2.08
C GLY A 70 13.00 3.18 3.51
N ILE A 71 11.82 2.61 3.78
CA ILE A 71 11.25 2.46 5.14
C ILE A 71 11.82 1.21 5.84
N SER A 72 12.71 0.45 5.18
CA SER A 72 13.47 -0.60 5.86
C SER A 72 14.24 0.01 7.04
N ILE A 73 13.81 -0.39 8.23
CA ILE A 73 14.30 -0.01 9.55
C ILE A 73 15.84 -0.17 9.58
N PRO A 74 16.61 0.73 10.24
CA PRO A 74 18.05 0.53 10.37
C PRO A 74 18.28 -0.83 11.04
N THR A 75 18.94 -1.72 10.31
CA THR A 75 19.43 -2.99 10.86
C THR A 75 20.49 -2.64 11.90
N VAL A 76 20.19 -2.90 13.18
CA VAL A 76 21.20 -3.06 14.24
C VAL A 76 21.54 -4.53 14.33
#